data_AF-A0A0T9RFV6-F1
#
_entry.id   AF-A0A0T9RFV6-F1
#
_cell.length_a   1.000
_cell.length_b   1.000
_cell.length_c   1.000
_cell.angle_alpha   90.00
_cell.angle_beta   90.00
_cell.angle_gamma   90.00
#
_symmetry.space_group_name_H-M   'P 1'
#
loop_
_entity.id
_entity.type
_entity.pdbx_description
1 polymer ?
#
loop_
_entity_poly.entity_id
_entity_poly.type
_entity_poly.pdbx_seq_one_letter_code
_entity_poly.pdbx_strand_id
1 'polypeptide(L)'
;MKVTTIGIDLAKNVFQLHGVNAQGKIVLKKQLRSEAMLMFFVNLPPCCIGMEACGGSHYWARKLRSFGHDVKLMAPQFVKPYVKTNKNDEADAEAICEAVMRPNMRFVPVKTEEQQSILAVHRAREGFVKARTAQANALRGLLSEFGVVIPQGLSQIAVHLPEILEDASNGLPVTFRQLLKRLSGHLKELDRQVTELEKEIQRWHRENADSRRLSEIPGIGPIRRA
;
A
#
# COMPACT_ATOMS: atom_id res chain seq x y z
N MET A 1 -24.74 -27.86 11.99
CA MET A 1 -24.69 -27.67 10.53
C MET A 1 -23.30 -27.16 10.17
N LYS A 2 -22.63 -27.73 9.15
CA LYS A 2 -21.24 -27.39 8.80
C LYS A 2 -21.19 -26.12 7.93
N VAL A 3 -20.33 -25.16 8.29
CA VAL A 3 -20.04 -23.98 7.44
C VAL A 3 -19.22 -24.45 6.24
N THR A 4 -19.50 -23.95 5.04
CA THR A 4 -18.73 -24.26 3.83
C THR A 4 -18.08 -23.03 3.23
N THR A 5 -18.72 -21.87 3.37
CA THR A 5 -18.22 -20.59 2.87
C THR A 5 -18.39 -19.53 3.94
N ILE A 6 -17.38 -18.68 4.13
CA ILE A 6 -17.43 -17.51 5.01
C ILE A 6 -17.01 -16.28 4.21
N GLY A 7 -17.82 -15.22 4.24
CA GLY A 7 -17.39 -13.87 3.92
C GLY A 7 -16.89 -13.16 5.17
N ILE A 8 -15.73 -12.50 5.05
CA ILE A 8 -15.15 -11.71 6.13
C ILE A 8 -14.99 -10.27 5.66
N ASP A 9 -15.65 -9.35 6.35
CA ASP A 9 -15.32 -7.93 6.26
C ASP A 9 -14.22 -7.58 7.26
N LEU A 10 -13.16 -6.93 6.76
CA LEU A 10 -11.98 -6.58 7.54
C LEU A 10 -11.99 -5.11 7.95
N ALA A 11 -12.32 -4.82 9.20
CA ALA A 11 -12.05 -3.51 9.80
C ALA A 11 -10.76 -3.53 10.64
N LYS A 12 -10.39 -2.38 11.23
CA LYS A 12 -9.12 -2.21 11.96
C LYS A 12 -8.95 -3.18 13.13
N ASN A 13 -9.98 -3.33 13.96
CA ASN A 13 -9.93 -4.12 15.20
C ASN A 13 -11.08 -5.12 15.34
N VAL A 14 -12.02 -5.09 14.40
CA VAL A 14 -13.27 -5.83 14.47
C VAL A 14 -13.56 -6.41 13.09
N PHE A 15 -13.97 -7.67 13.06
CA PHE A 15 -14.20 -8.44 11.85
C PHE A 15 -15.62 -8.96 11.89
N GLN A 16 -16.35 -8.79 10.80
CA GLN A 16 -17.66 -9.41 10.64
C GLN A 16 -17.54 -10.66 9.81
N LEU A 17 -18.06 -11.77 10.33
CA LEU A 17 -18.12 -13.05 9.66
C LEU A 17 -19.56 -13.34 9.30
N HIS A 18 -19.78 -13.67 8.03
CA HIS A 18 -21.01 -14.21 7.52
C HIS A 18 -20.73 -15.57 6.89
N GLY A 19 -21.30 -16.64 7.44
CA GLY A 19 -21.04 -18.00 6.99
C GLY A 19 -22.29 -18.76 6.60
N VAL A 20 -22.21 -19.46 5.48
CA VAL A 20 -23.28 -20.28 4.91
C VAL A 20 -22.88 -21.75 4.80
N ASN A 21 -23.87 -22.63 4.77
CA ASN A 21 -23.68 -24.05 4.46
C ASN A 21 -23.69 -24.30 2.94
N ALA A 22 -23.57 -25.57 2.52
CA ALA A 22 -23.55 -25.95 1.11
C ALA A 22 -24.82 -25.56 0.32
N GLN A 23 -25.95 -25.36 1.02
CA GLN A 23 -27.24 -24.95 0.44
C GLN A 23 -27.40 -23.42 0.43
N GLY A 24 -26.38 -22.66 0.83
CA GLY A 24 -26.45 -21.20 0.95
C GLY A 24 -27.24 -20.71 2.16
N LYS A 25 -27.67 -21.59 3.07
CA LYS A 25 -28.35 -21.20 4.31
C LYS A 25 -27.34 -20.64 5.29
N ILE A 26 -27.67 -19.50 5.89
CA ILE A 26 -26.88 -18.85 6.93
C ILE A 26 -26.79 -19.78 8.15
N VAL A 27 -25.56 -20.07 8.59
CA VAL A 27 -25.27 -20.88 9.77
C VAL A 27 -24.28 -20.22 10.73
N LEU A 28 -23.68 -19.09 10.33
CA LEU A 28 -22.77 -18.31 11.16
C LEU A 28 -22.98 -16.82 10.86
N LYS A 29 -23.22 -16.04 11.90
CA LYS A 29 -23.10 -14.58 11.90
C LYS A 29 -22.37 -14.20 13.19
N LYS A 30 -21.19 -13.62 13.08
CA LYS A 30 -20.36 -13.36 14.25
C LYS A 30 -19.44 -12.17 14.05
N GLN A 31 -19.37 -11.32 15.06
CA GLN A 31 -18.36 -10.30 15.17
C GLN A 31 -17.18 -10.84 16.01
N LEU A 32 -15.95 -10.68 15.52
CA LEU A 32 -14.73 -11.09 16.20
C LEU A 32 -13.76 -9.92 16.30
N ARG A 33 -12.96 -9.89 17.38
CA ARG A 33 -11.77 -9.04 17.47
C ARG A 33 -10.55 -9.77 16.90
N SER A 34 -9.49 -9.02 16.58
CA SER A 34 -8.25 -9.54 15.98
C SER A 34 -7.69 -10.74 16.72
N GLU A 35 -7.66 -10.69 18.05
CA GLU A 35 -7.06 -11.72 18.89
C GLU A 35 -7.89 -13.03 18.87
N ALA A 36 -9.21 -12.90 18.81
CA ALA A 36 -10.13 -14.04 18.79
C ALA A 36 -10.23 -14.69 17.40
N MET A 37 -9.83 -13.98 16.34
CA MET A 37 -9.95 -14.42 14.96
C MET A 37 -9.10 -15.67 14.70
N LEU A 38 -7.83 -15.66 15.11
CA LEU A 38 -6.94 -16.82 14.93
C LEU A 38 -7.46 -18.07 15.66
N MET A 39 -7.83 -17.94 16.94
CA MET A 39 -8.38 -19.06 17.71
C MET A 39 -9.66 -19.62 17.12
N PHE A 40 -10.51 -18.76 16.55
CA PHE A 40 -11.75 -19.20 15.91
C PHE A 40 -11.47 -20.08 14.68
N PHE A 41 -10.57 -19.65 13.79
CA PHE A 41 -10.29 -20.37 12.55
C PHE A 41 -9.41 -21.60 12.74
N VAL A 42 -8.53 -21.65 13.76
CA VAL A 42 -7.79 -22.89 14.10
C VAL A 42 -8.73 -24.04 14.45
N ASN A 43 -9.85 -23.75 15.12
CA ASN A 43 -10.83 -24.76 15.52
C ASN A 43 -11.93 -24.99 14.47
N LEU A 44 -11.92 -24.22 13.37
CA LEU A 44 -12.92 -24.33 12.31
C LEU A 44 -12.39 -25.30 11.24
N PRO A 45 -13.18 -26.31 10.82
CA PRO A 45 -12.80 -27.15 9.70
C PRO A 45 -12.51 -26.32 8.43
N PRO A 46 -11.58 -26.76 7.56
CA PRO A 46 -11.29 -26.11 6.29
C PRO A 46 -12.55 -25.77 5.49
N CYS A 47 -12.60 -24.53 5.00
CA CYS A 47 -13.73 -23.97 4.27
C CYS A 47 -13.25 -22.91 3.27
N CYS A 48 -14.14 -22.49 2.37
CA CYS A 48 -13.87 -21.36 1.49
C CYS A 48 -14.04 -20.05 2.27
N ILE A 49 -13.11 -19.11 2.12
CA ILE A 49 -13.15 -17.81 2.77
C ILE A 49 -13.02 -16.71 1.71
N GLY A 50 -14.05 -15.88 1.59
CA GLY A 50 -14.04 -14.66 0.80
C GLY A 50 -13.61 -13.48 1.65
N MET A 51 -12.77 -12.61 1.11
CA MET A 51 -12.37 -11.35 1.75
C MET A 51 -12.17 -10.25 0.70
N GLU A 52 -12.44 -9.01 1.07
CA GLU A 52 -12.07 -7.87 0.23
C GLU A 52 -10.55 -7.63 0.27
N ALA A 53 -9.97 -7.27 -0.89
CA ALA A 53 -8.59 -6.88 -1.01
C ALA A 53 -8.38 -5.49 -0.40
N CYS A 54 -7.85 -5.45 0.82
CA CYS A 54 -7.53 -4.23 1.57
C CYS A 54 -6.11 -4.28 2.14
N GLY A 55 -5.70 -3.23 2.87
CA GLY A 55 -4.34 -3.12 3.42
C GLY A 55 -3.93 -4.29 4.32
N GLY A 56 -4.87 -4.88 5.07
CA GLY A 56 -4.64 -6.01 5.97
C GLY A 56 -4.97 -7.39 5.39
N SER A 57 -5.58 -7.47 4.21
CA SER A 57 -6.15 -8.73 3.71
C SER A 57 -5.08 -9.77 3.37
N HIS A 58 -3.92 -9.35 2.86
CA HIS A 58 -2.83 -10.27 2.54
C HIS A 58 -2.28 -10.98 3.78
N TYR A 59 -2.14 -10.28 4.90
CA TYR A 59 -1.70 -10.89 6.17
C TYR A 59 -2.69 -11.95 6.64
N TRP A 60 -3.97 -11.59 6.72
CA TRP A 60 -5.01 -12.50 7.16
C TRP A 60 -5.18 -13.69 6.21
N ALA A 61 -5.12 -13.47 4.90
CA ALA A 61 -5.21 -14.55 3.93
C ALA A 61 -4.07 -15.57 4.08
N ARG A 62 -2.82 -15.13 4.34
CA ARG A 62 -1.71 -16.05 4.62
C ARG A 62 -1.94 -16.85 5.90
N LYS A 63 -2.37 -16.18 6.99
CA LYS A 63 -2.66 -16.85 8.28
C LYS A 63 -3.79 -17.89 8.13
N LEU A 64 -4.90 -17.52 7.51
CA LEU A 64 -6.03 -18.42 7.31
C LEU A 64 -5.69 -19.58 6.38
N ARG A 65 -4.88 -19.37 5.33
CA ARG A 65 -4.35 -20.46 4.51
C ARG A 65 -3.46 -21.42 5.28
N SER A 66 -2.68 -20.92 6.25
CA SER A 66 -1.84 -21.79 7.10
C SER A 66 -2.64 -22.73 8.00
N PHE A 67 -3.92 -22.43 8.25
CA PHE A 67 -4.87 -23.32 8.94
C PHE A 67 -5.64 -24.25 7.98
N GLY A 68 -5.32 -24.22 6.69
CA GLY A 68 -5.92 -25.09 5.67
C GLY A 68 -7.15 -24.54 4.96
N HIS A 69 -7.54 -23.27 5.21
CA HIS A 69 -8.68 -22.67 4.52
C HIS A 69 -8.33 -22.25 3.08
N ASP A 70 -9.32 -22.35 2.17
CA ASP A 70 -9.22 -21.82 0.82
C ASP A 70 -9.62 -20.34 0.82
N VAL A 71 -8.62 -19.46 0.93
CA VAL A 71 -8.85 -18.01 1.01
C VAL A 71 -8.75 -17.36 -0.37
N LYS A 72 -9.80 -16.59 -0.69
CA LYS A 72 -9.98 -15.87 -1.96
C LYS A 72 -10.18 -14.38 -1.71
N LEU A 73 -9.23 -13.57 -2.17
CA LEU A 73 -9.32 -12.11 -2.11
C LEU A 73 -10.06 -11.57 -3.33
N MET A 74 -10.94 -10.60 -3.16
CA MET A 74 -11.68 -9.95 -4.25
C MET A 74 -11.43 -8.45 -4.27
N ALA A 75 -11.35 -7.85 -5.46
CA ALA A 75 -11.28 -6.40 -5.56
C ALA A 75 -12.59 -5.76 -5.05
N PRO A 76 -12.55 -4.60 -4.36
CA PRO A 76 -13.74 -3.94 -3.82
C PRO A 76 -14.85 -3.72 -4.85
N GLN A 77 -14.45 -3.40 -6.09
CA GLN A 77 -15.35 -3.18 -7.22
C GLN A 77 -16.18 -4.41 -7.60
N PHE A 78 -15.72 -5.62 -7.29
CA PHE A 78 -16.45 -6.86 -7.54
C PHE A 78 -17.36 -7.27 -6.39
N VAL A 79 -17.13 -6.74 -5.18
CA VAL A 79 -17.97 -6.98 -4.00
C VAL A 79 -19.15 -6.00 -3.98
N LYS A 80 -18.91 -4.73 -4.33
CA LYS A 80 -19.90 -3.65 -4.29
C LYS A 80 -21.28 -3.99 -4.91
N PRO A 81 -21.40 -4.69 -6.05
CA PRO A 81 -22.70 -5.04 -6.63
C PRO A 81 -23.55 -5.99 -5.77
N TYR A 82 -22.96 -6.67 -4.77
CA TYR A 82 -23.64 -7.62 -3.90
C TYR A 82 -24.12 -7.00 -2.58
N VAL A 83 -23.85 -5.73 -2.34
CA VAL A 83 -24.35 -5.00 -1.16
C VAL A 83 -25.80 -4.58 -1.40
N LYS A 84 -26.75 -5.24 -0.70
CA LYS A 84 -28.20 -5.09 -0.94
C LYS A 84 -28.85 -3.92 -0.20
N THR A 85 -28.25 -3.47 0.89
CA THR A 85 -28.82 -2.47 1.80
C THR A 85 -27.83 -1.32 2.04
N ASN A 86 -28.20 -0.37 2.91
CA ASN A 86 -27.25 0.63 3.40
C ASN A 86 -25.97 -0.03 3.93
N LYS A 87 -24.84 0.64 3.71
CA LYS A 87 -23.52 0.13 4.07
C LYS A 87 -23.41 -0.07 5.59
N ASN A 88 -23.19 -1.30 6.00
CA ASN A 88 -22.75 -1.67 7.34
C ASN A 88 -21.86 -2.92 7.26
N ASP A 89 -21.04 -3.14 8.28
CA ASP A 89 -20.03 -4.21 8.26
C ASP A 89 -20.65 -5.62 8.10
N GLU A 90 -21.88 -5.85 8.58
CA GLU A 90 -22.57 -7.14 8.44
C GLU A 90 -23.04 -7.38 7.00
N ALA A 91 -23.61 -6.37 6.36
CA ALA A 91 -24.03 -6.40 4.97
C ALA A 91 -22.83 -6.54 4.03
N ASP A 92 -21.70 -5.92 4.35
CA ASP A 92 -20.45 -6.07 3.61
C ASP A 92 -19.92 -7.53 3.74
N ALA A 93 -19.95 -8.14 4.93
CA ALA A 93 -19.59 -9.54 5.11
C ALA A 93 -20.52 -10.52 4.35
N GLU A 94 -21.83 -10.25 4.33
CA GLU A 94 -22.80 -11.01 3.52
C GLU A 94 -22.49 -10.88 2.02
N ALA A 95 -22.26 -9.66 1.53
CA ALA A 95 -21.94 -9.39 0.14
C ALA A 95 -20.66 -10.12 -0.30
N ILE A 96 -19.63 -10.13 0.55
CA ILE A 96 -18.39 -10.89 0.32
C ILE A 96 -18.67 -12.40 0.27
N CYS A 97 -19.50 -12.92 1.18
CA CYS A 97 -19.87 -14.34 1.21
C CYS A 97 -20.63 -14.75 -0.06
N GLU A 98 -21.50 -13.87 -0.57
CA GLU A 98 -22.23 -14.13 -1.81
C GLU A 98 -21.33 -14.04 -3.05
N ALA A 99 -20.47 -13.00 -3.11
CA ALA A 99 -19.57 -12.74 -4.22
C ALA A 99 -18.57 -13.89 -4.43
N VAL A 100 -17.97 -14.43 -3.37
CA VAL A 100 -16.95 -15.48 -3.47
C VAL A 100 -17.49 -16.80 -4.05
N MET A 101 -18.80 -17.04 -3.95
CA MET A 101 -19.46 -18.23 -4.48
C MET A 101 -19.76 -18.15 -5.97
N ARG A 102 -19.56 -16.98 -6.61
CA ARG A 102 -19.90 -16.80 -8.03
C ARG A 102 -18.85 -17.49 -8.91
N PRO A 103 -19.27 -18.33 -9.89
CA PRO A 103 -18.35 -19.15 -10.67
C PRO A 103 -17.39 -18.32 -11.54
N ASN A 104 -17.84 -17.16 -12.02
CA ASN A 104 -17.05 -16.26 -12.88
C ASN A 104 -16.32 -15.17 -12.09
N MET A 105 -16.21 -15.30 -10.76
CA MET A 105 -15.57 -14.29 -9.92
C MET A 105 -14.06 -14.24 -10.18
N ARG A 106 -13.51 -13.03 -10.22
CA ARG A 106 -12.07 -12.79 -10.37
C ARG A 106 -11.45 -12.50 -9.01
N PHE A 107 -10.39 -13.25 -8.71
CA PHE A 107 -9.70 -13.15 -7.43
C PHE A 107 -8.34 -12.46 -7.56
N VAL A 108 -7.98 -11.70 -6.53
CA VAL A 108 -6.67 -11.10 -6.38
C VAL A 108 -5.73 -12.15 -5.78
N PRO A 109 -4.56 -12.41 -6.37
CA PRO A 109 -3.61 -13.35 -5.80
C PRO A 109 -3.11 -12.87 -4.43
N VAL A 110 -3.04 -13.81 -3.47
CA VAL A 110 -2.45 -13.55 -2.16
C VAL A 110 -0.94 -13.45 -2.32
N LYS A 111 -0.39 -12.29 -2.00
CA LYS A 111 1.05 -12.03 -2.09
C LYS A 111 1.81 -12.72 -0.96
N THR A 112 3.01 -13.22 -1.27
CA THR A 112 3.96 -13.66 -0.23
C THR A 112 4.45 -12.47 0.59
N GLU A 113 5.15 -12.75 1.69
CA GLU A 113 5.71 -11.69 2.54
C GLU A 113 6.82 -10.93 1.82
N GLU A 114 7.63 -11.62 1.04
CA GLU A 114 8.70 -11.06 0.20
C GLU A 114 8.10 -10.16 -0.88
N GLN A 115 7.06 -10.62 -1.58
CA GLN A 115 6.35 -9.82 -2.59
C GLN A 115 5.68 -8.59 -1.98
N GLN A 116 5.13 -8.71 -0.77
CA GLN A 116 4.52 -7.57 -0.08
C GLN A 116 5.57 -6.58 0.43
N SER A 117 6.75 -7.06 0.82
CA SER A 117 7.88 -6.26 1.30
C SER A 117 8.45 -5.40 0.19
N ILE A 118 8.79 -5.99 -0.97
CA ILE A 118 9.29 -5.20 -2.12
C ILE A 118 8.24 -4.17 -2.58
N LEU A 119 6.96 -4.55 -2.55
CA LEU A 119 5.87 -3.64 -2.89
C LEU A 119 5.79 -2.44 -1.93
N ALA A 120 6.16 -2.63 -0.65
CA ALA A 120 6.25 -1.56 0.34
C ALA A 120 7.46 -0.66 0.09
N VAL A 121 8.62 -1.20 -0.29
CA VAL A 121 9.81 -0.44 -0.72
C VAL A 121 9.45 0.52 -1.87
N HIS A 122 8.71 0.05 -2.88
CA HIS A 122 8.21 0.91 -3.95
C HIS A 122 7.30 2.05 -3.45
N ARG A 123 6.40 1.79 -2.47
CA ARG A 123 5.54 2.86 -1.89
C ARG A 123 6.37 3.88 -1.14
N ALA A 124 7.32 3.41 -0.34
CA ALA A 124 8.21 4.27 0.43
C ALA A 124 8.98 5.19 -0.51
N ARG A 125 9.57 4.64 -1.58
CA ARG A 125 10.25 5.42 -2.62
C ARG A 125 9.33 6.47 -3.24
N GLU A 126 8.11 6.10 -3.63
CA GLU A 126 7.15 7.04 -4.20
C GLU A 126 6.84 8.19 -3.21
N GLY A 127 6.68 7.87 -1.92
CA GLY A 127 6.50 8.84 -0.85
C GLY A 127 7.70 9.80 -0.72
N PHE A 128 8.93 9.27 -0.71
CA PHE A 128 10.14 10.08 -0.66
C PHE A 128 10.31 10.97 -1.89
N VAL A 129 9.99 10.49 -3.10
CA VAL A 129 10.02 11.31 -4.33
C VAL A 129 9.01 12.47 -4.25
N LYS A 130 7.81 12.21 -3.74
CA LYS A 130 6.79 13.27 -3.51
C LYS A 130 7.27 14.28 -2.48
N ALA A 131 7.79 13.81 -1.34
CA ALA A 131 8.33 14.67 -0.29
C ALA A 131 9.52 15.52 -0.78
N ARG A 132 10.45 14.92 -1.53
CA ARG A 132 11.60 15.61 -2.13
C ARG A 132 11.15 16.73 -3.07
N THR A 133 10.18 16.43 -3.93
CA THR A 133 9.59 17.41 -4.85
C THR A 133 8.88 18.54 -4.10
N ALA A 134 8.10 18.21 -3.07
CA ALA A 134 7.42 19.21 -2.24
C ALA A 134 8.41 20.12 -1.50
N GLN A 135 9.46 19.55 -0.91
CA GLN A 135 10.53 20.28 -0.22
C GLN A 135 11.28 21.24 -1.16
N ALA A 136 11.57 20.78 -2.38
CA ALA A 136 12.15 21.59 -3.43
C ALA A 136 11.24 22.76 -3.84
N ASN A 137 9.94 22.50 -4.00
CA ASN A 137 8.96 23.55 -4.32
C ASN A 137 8.86 24.58 -3.18
N ALA A 138 8.86 24.14 -1.93
CA ALA A 138 8.85 25.02 -0.76
C ALA A 138 10.10 25.91 -0.68
N LEU A 139 11.29 25.34 -0.92
CA LEU A 139 12.54 26.11 -0.99
C LEU A 139 12.48 27.21 -2.05
N ARG A 140 11.96 26.91 -3.25
CA ARG A 140 11.80 27.91 -4.31
C ARG A 140 10.79 28.99 -3.94
N GLY A 141 9.66 28.61 -3.32
CA GLY A 141 8.65 29.56 -2.84
C GLY A 141 9.24 30.53 -1.83
N LEU A 142 9.92 30.01 -0.81
CA LEU A 142 10.58 30.83 0.22
C LEU A 142 11.62 31.77 -0.39
N LEU A 143 12.47 31.30 -1.30
CA LEU A 143 13.47 32.14 -1.94
C LEU A 143 12.84 33.28 -2.76
N SER A 144 11.69 33.01 -3.42
CA SER A 144 10.99 34.02 -4.21
C SER A 144 10.43 35.16 -3.37
N GLU A 145 10.08 34.92 -2.09
CA GLU A 145 9.66 35.97 -1.15
C GLU A 145 10.79 36.97 -0.86
N PHE A 146 12.05 36.55 -1.02
CA PHE A 146 13.24 37.39 -0.88
C PHE A 146 13.80 37.86 -2.23
N GLY A 147 13.02 37.75 -3.32
CA GLY A 147 13.42 38.19 -4.66
C GLY A 147 14.40 37.27 -5.39
N VAL A 148 14.70 36.09 -4.82
CA VAL A 148 15.62 35.12 -5.42
C VAL A 148 14.83 34.07 -6.19
N VAL A 149 15.02 34.02 -7.51
CA VAL A 149 14.30 33.09 -8.38
C VAL A 149 15.23 31.98 -8.86
N ILE A 150 14.90 30.73 -8.52
CA ILE A 150 15.59 29.53 -9.03
C ILE A 150 14.73 28.89 -10.14
N PRO A 151 15.32 28.54 -11.30
CA PRO A 151 14.61 27.80 -12.36
C PRO A 151 13.99 26.49 -11.87
N GLN A 152 12.96 26.01 -12.59
CA GLN A 152 12.32 24.76 -12.24
C GLN A 152 13.27 23.56 -12.42
N GLY A 153 13.36 22.72 -11.41
CA GLY A 153 14.08 21.45 -11.46
C GLY A 153 14.80 21.14 -10.15
N LEU A 154 14.88 19.86 -9.80
CA LEU A 154 15.63 19.42 -8.60
C LEU A 154 17.13 19.70 -8.75
N SER A 155 17.69 19.48 -9.94
CA SER A 155 19.09 19.77 -10.25
C SER A 155 19.41 21.25 -10.09
N GLN A 156 18.49 22.14 -10.47
CA GLN A 156 18.65 23.59 -10.38
C GLN A 156 18.77 24.05 -8.93
N ILE A 157 17.98 23.47 -8.01
CA ILE A 157 18.10 23.75 -6.57
C ILE A 157 19.45 23.25 -6.04
N ALA A 158 19.91 22.09 -6.48
CA ALA A 158 21.18 21.52 -6.02
C ALA A 158 22.39 22.38 -6.41
N VAL A 159 22.33 23.06 -7.56
CA VAL A 159 23.38 23.95 -8.07
C VAL A 159 23.29 25.34 -7.43
N HIS A 160 22.13 25.99 -7.47
CA HIS A 160 22.02 27.40 -7.09
C HIS A 160 21.88 27.63 -5.58
N LEU A 161 21.31 26.70 -4.83
CA LEU A 161 21.10 26.90 -3.39
C LEU A 161 22.41 27.04 -2.60
N PRO A 162 23.48 26.26 -2.86
CA PRO A 162 24.80 26.51 -2.29
C PRO A 162 25.36 27.89 -2.65
N GLU A 163 25.30 28.30 -3.92
CA GLU A 163 25.79 29.61 -4.40
C GLU A 163 25.12 30.77 -3.65
N ILE A 164 23.78 30.71 -3.48
CA ILE A 164 23.00 31.70 -2.73
C ILE A 164 23.40 31.74 -1.25
N LEU A 165 23.69 30.57 -0.66
CA LEU A 165 24.06 30.48 0.75
C LEU A 165 25.50 30.98 1.01
N GLU A 166 26.39 30.86 0.05
CA GLU A 166 27.78 31.31 0.09
C GLU A 166 27.93 32.79 -0.26
N ASP A 167 27.05 33.34 -1.10
CA ASP A 167 27.04 34.76 -1.41
C ASP A 167 26.57 35.58 -0.19
N ALA A 168 27.51 36.23 0.48
CA ALA A 168 27.24 37.12 1.62
C ALA A 168 26.63 38.46 1.21
N SER A 169 26.67 38.82 -0.08
CA SER A 169 26.24 40.13 -0.61
C SER A 169 24.75 40.21 -0.96
N ASN A 170 24.04 39.08 -1.09
CA ASN A 170 22.62 39.05 -1.46
C ASN A 170 21.62 39.55 -0.39
N GLY A 171 22.10 40.08 0.73
CA GLY A 171 21.25 40.72 1.74
C GLY A 171 20.31 39.78 2.50
N LEU A 172 20.40 38.45 2.32
CA LEU A 172 19.54 37.51 3.02
C LEU A 172 19.79 37.50 4.54
N PRO A 173 18.75 37.66 5.37
CA PRO A 173 18.89 37.62 6.83
C PRO A 173 19.50 36.31 7.34
N VAL A 174 20.27 36.39 8.42
CA VAL A 174 20.95 35.23 9.02
C VAL A 174 19.96 34.11 9.38
N THR A 175 18.81 34.45 9.97
CA THR A 175 17.75 33.49 10.33
C THR A 175 17.23 32.74 9.12
N PHE A 176 17.06 33.44 7.99
CA PHE A 176 16.59 32.83 6.75
C PHE A 176 17.66 31.89 6.14
N ARG A 177 18.93 32.29 6.14
CA ARG A 177 20.04 31.42 5.72
C ARG A 177 20.12 30.13 6.54
N GLN A 178 19.92 30.22 7.86
CA GLN A 178 19.89 29.05 8.73
C GLN A 178 18.70 28.12 8.41
N LEU A 179 17.53 28.68 8.14
CA LEU A 179 16.36 27.91 7.69
C LEU A 179 16.64 27.21 6.36
N LEU A 180 17.15 27.92 5.35
CA LEU A 180 17.52 27.35 4.05
C LEU A 180 18.54 26.22 4.19
N LYS A 181 19.55 26.37 5.06
CA LYS A 181 20.52 25.29 5.36
C LYS A 181 19.83 24.04 5.92
N ARG A 182 18.88 24.19 6.86
CA ARG A 182 18.11 23.06 7.42
C ARG A 182 17.27 22.36 6.35
N LEU A 183 16.54 23.13 5.56
CA LEU A 183 15.68 22.61 4.49
C LEU A 183 16.50 21.95 3.36
N SER A 184 17.67 22.50 3.03
CA SER A 184 18.63 21.89 2.11
C SER A 184 19.16 20.57 2.64
N GLY A 185 19.53 20.50 3.92
CA GLY A 185 19.96 19.26 4.57
C GLY A 185 18.90 18.17 4.49
N HIS A 186 17.65 18.51 4.80
CA HIS A 186 16.53 17.58 4.66
C HIS A 186 16.29 17.14 3.21
N LEU A 187 16.40 18.06 2.24
CA LEU A 187 16.28 17.73 0.82
C LEU A 187 17.35 16.71 0.38
N LYS A 188 18.60 16.88 0.82
CA LYS A 188 19.70 15.94 0.55
C LYS A 188 19.42 14.56 1.16
N GLU A 189 18.89 14.51 2.37
CA GLU A 189 18.51 13.26 3.01
C GLU A 189 17.39 12.54 2.25
N LEU A 190 16.35 13.27 1.82
CA LEU A 190 15.29 12.70 0.98
C LEU A 190 15.84 12.15 -0.33
N ASP A 191 16.79 12.84 -0.96
CA ASP A 191 17.43 12.38 -2.18
C ASP A 191 18.23 11.08 -1.97
N ARG A 192 19.02 11.02 -0.88
CA ARG A 192 19.75 9.82 -0.47
C ARG A 192 18.81 8.62 -0.28
N GLN A 193 17.69 8.81 0.43
CA GLN A 193 16.69 7.76 0.67
C GLN A 193 16.08 7.26 -0.65
N VAL A 194 15.75 8.15 -1.59
CA VAL A 194 15.26 7.75 -2.92
C VAL A 194 16.29 6.88 -3.63
N THR A 195 17.55 7.31 -3.68
CA THR A 195 18.63 6.57 -4.37
C THR A 195 18.90 5.21 -3.72
N GLU A 196 18.86 5.11 -2.39
CA GLU A 196 19.06 3.85 -1.67
C GLU A 196 17.95 2.85 -1.97
N LEU A 197 16.68 3.28 -1.91
CA LEU A 197 15.54 2.43 -2.25
C LEU A 197 15.54 2.02 -3.73
N GLU A 198 15.99 2.89 -4.63
CA GLU A 198 16.18 2.52 -6.05
C GLU A 198 17.20 1.41 -6.22
N LYS A 199 18.34 1.48 -5.51
CA LYS A 199 19.37 0.44 -5.55
C LYS A 199 18.84 -0.89 -4.99
N GLU A 200 18.04 -0.84 -3.92
CA GLU A 200 17.40 -2.01 -3.35
C GLU A 200 16.43 -2.67 -4.33
N ILE A 201 15.55 -1.88 -4.94
CA ILE A 201 14.61 -2.35 -5.97
C ILE A 201 15.35 -2.99 -7.15
N GLN A 202 16.42 -2.35 -7.63
CA GLN A 202 17.24 -2.88 -8.73
C GLN A 202 17.93 -4.19 -8.37
N ARG A 203 18.43 -4.32 -7.13
CA ARG A 203 19.05 -5.56 -6.64
C ARG A 203 18.03 -6.70 -6.63
N TRP A 204 16.86 -6.46 -6.03
CA TRP A 204 15.79 -7.45 -5.98
C TRP A 204 15.34 -7.87 -7.39
N HIS A 205 15.20 -6.90 -8.30
CA HIS A 205 14.85 -7.18 -9.70
C HIS A 205 15.87 -8.09 -10.39
N ARG A 206 17.18 -7.86 -10.17
CA ARG A 206 18.24 -8.71 -10.74
C ARG A 206 18.21 -10.13 -10.22
N GLU A 207 17.76 -10.35 -8.98
CA GLU A 207 17.69 -11.68 -8.36
C GLU A 207 16.39 -12.41 -8.73
N ASN A 208 15.31 -11.70 -9.05
CA ASN A 208 14.00 -12.28 -9.30
C ASN A 208 13.71 -12.57 -10.80
N ALA A 209 13.60 -13.85 -11.16
CA ALA A 209 13.36 -14.28 -12.54
C ALA A 209 12.04 -13.78 -13.13
N ASP A 210 10.95 -13.77 -12.35
CA ASP A 210 9.65 -13.29 -12.81
C ASP A 210 9.66 -11.78 -13.04
N SER A 211 10.35 -11.03 -12.17
CA SER A 211 10.51 -9.59 -12.34
C SER A 211 11.30 -9.25 -13.61
N ARG A 212 12.38 -10.01 -13.92
CA ARG A 212 13.14 -9.84 -15.17
C ARG A 212 12.27 -10.10 -16.39
N ARG A 213 11.49 -11.19 -16.41
CA ARG A 213 10.53 -11.48 -17.49
C ARG A 213 9.52 -10.36 -17.68
N LEU A 214 9.00 -9.79 -16.59
CA LEU A 214 8.05 -8.67 -16.68
C LEU A 214 8.68 -7.41 -17.28
N SER A 215 9.97 -7.15 -17.06
CA SER A 215 10.67 -5.99 -17.64
C SER A 215 10.95 -6.08 -19.14
N GLU A 216 10.78 -7.26 -19.75
CA GLU A 216 10.86 -7.42 -21.21
C GLU A 216 9.63 -6.82 -21.91
N ILE A 217 8.54 -6.60 -21.18
CA ILE A 217 7.33 -5.96 -21.69
C ILE A 217 7.58 -4.45 -21.86
N PRO A 218 7.39 -3.89 -23.07
CA PRO A 218 7.57 -2.45 -23.30
C PRO A 218 6.78 -1.60 -22.31
N GLY A 219 7.47 -0.70 -21.61
CA GLY A 219 6.87 0.21 -20.64
C GLY A 219 6.88 -0.29 -19.19
N ILE A 220 7.23 -1.55 -18.94
CA ILE A 220 7.47 -2.08 -17.59
C ILE A 220 8.98 -2.04 -17.33
N GLY A 221 9.38 -1.27 -16.33
CA GLY A 221 10.78 -1.18 -15.91
C GLY A 221 10.92 -1.47 -14.42
N PRO A 222 12.12 -1.81 -13.93
CA PRO A 222 12.37 -2.19 -12.53
C PRO A 222 11.89 -1.17 -11.51
N ILE A 223 11.83 0.12 -11.88
CA ILE A 223 11.40 1.22 -11.01
C ILE A 223 9.87 1.44 -11.08
N ARG A 224 9.22 1.03 -12.17
CA ARG A 224 7.77 1.10 -12.33
C ARG A 224 7.12 -0.09 -11.66
N ARG A 225 6.07 0.16 -10.88
CA ARG A 225 5.22 -0.90 -10.35
C ARG A 225 4.54 -1.62 -11.52
N ALA A 226 4.73 -2.93 -11.59
CA ALA A 226 3.79 -3.84 -12.25
C ALA A 226 2.73 -4.29 -11.24
#